data_AF-A0A925G6R9-F1
#
_entry.id   AF-A0A925G6R9-F1
#
_cell.length_a   1.000
_cell.length_b   1.000
_cell.length_c   1.000
_cell.angle_alpha   90.00
_cell.angle_beta   90.00
_cell.angle_gamma   90.00
#
_symmetry.space_group_name_H-M   'P 1'
#
loop_
_entity.id
_entity.type
_entity.pdbx_description
1 polymer ?
#
loop_
_entity_poly.entity_id
_entity_poly.type
_entity_poly.pdbx_seq_one_letter_code
_entity_poly.pdbx_strand_id
1 'polypeptide(L)' 'MGGIMNVIWEKSGVRNAIYLYQGHLTNKDLAERFNIAPKDLELLIVSNR' A
#
# COMPACT_ATOMS: atom_id res chain seq x y z
N MET A 1 14.74 -1.02 14.73
CA MET A 1 13.48 -1.60 14.23
C MET A 1 13.63 -1.79 12.73
N GLY A 2 14.17 -2.94 12.32
CA GLY A 2 14.29 -3.31 10.90
C GLY A 2 13.03 -4.04 10.43
N GLY A 3 12.81 -4.12 9.13
CA GLY A 3 11.69 -4.85 8.55
C GLY A 3 11.08 -4.13 7.36
N ILE A 4 10.25 -4.86 6.59
CA ILE A 4 9.68 -4.35 5.35
C ILE A 4 8.81 -3.11 5.58
N MET A 5 8.13 -3.00 6.73
CA MET A 5 7.34 -1.82 7.08
C MET A 5 8.19 -0.54 7.18
N ASN A 6 9.42 -0.65 7.69
CA ASN A 6 10.31 0.52 7.78
C ASN A 6 10.74 0.97 6.38
N VAL A 7 10.99 0.02 5.48
CA VAL A 7 11.35 0.31 4.08
C VAL A 7 10.19 0.95 3.31
N ILE A 8 8.96 0.49 3.54
CA ILE A 8 7.74 1.07 2.94
C ILE A 8 7.53 2.53 3.40
N TRP A 9 7.88 2.82 4.65
CA TRP A 9 7.85 4.18 5.19
C TRP A 9 8.94 5.08 4.61
N GLU A 10 10.19 4.62 4.64
CA GLU A 10 11.36 5.42 4.28
C GLU A 10 11.50 5.63 2.77
N LYS A 11 11.01 4.69 1.95
CA LYS A 11 11.17 4.74 0.49
C LYS A 11 9.82 4.88 -0.23
N SER A 12 9.53 6.09 -0.69
CA SER A 12 8.33 6.38 -1.49
C SER A 12 8.23 5.52 -2.75
N GLY A 13 9.36 5.20 -3.39
CA GLY A 13 9.38 4.29 -4.54
C GLY A 13 8.89 2.88 -4.21
N VAL A 14 9.19 2.38 -3.00
CA VAL A 14 8.70 1.08 -2.53
C VAL A 14 7.21 1.15 -2.22
N ARG A 15 6.75 2.25 -1.60
CA ARG A 15 5.32 2.51 -1.32
C ARG A 15 4.47 2.47 -2.59
N ASN A 16 4.91 3.15 -3.65
CA ASN A 16 4.19 3.21 -4.92
C ASN A 16 4.18 1.87 -5.67
N ALA A 17 5.12 0.96 -5.35
CA ALA A 17 5.20 -0.37 -5.94
C ALA A 17 4.29 -1.41 -5.24
N ILE A 18 3.63 -1.06 -4.13
CA ILE A 18 2.74 -1.98 -3.41
C ILE A 18 1.37 -2.03 -4.09
N TYR A 19 1.02 -3.20 -4.59
CA TYR A 19 -0.29 -3.45 -5.18
C TYR A 19 -1.31 -3.98 -4.17
N LEU A 20 -0.84 -4.78 -3.20
CA LEU A 20 -1.66 -5.38 -2.16
C LEU A 20 -1.01 -5.18 -0.80
N TYR A 21 -1.81 -4.77 0.18
CA TYR A 21 -1.40 -4.65 1.57
C TYR A 21 -2.45 -5.28 2.49
N GLN A 22 -2.06 -6.35 3.21
CA GLN A 22 -2.94 -7.09 4.13
C GLN A 22 -4.32 -7.44 3.51
N GLY A 23 -4.32 -7.91 2.26
CA GLY A 23 -5.54 -8.27 1.54
C GLY A 23 -6.29 -7.10 0.88
N HIS A 24 -5.82 -5.87 1.04
CA HIS A 24 -6.41 -4.69 0.40
C HIS A 24 -5.66 -4.30 -0.87
N LEU A 25 -6.40 -4.00 -1.93
CA LEU A 25 -5.87 -3.43 -3.16
C LEU A 25 -5.50 -1.96 -2.92
N THR A 26 -4.27 -1.58 -3.20
CA THR A 26 -3.76 -0.21 -2.97
C THR A 26 -3.37 0.51 -4.25
N ASN A 27 -3.13 -0.22 -5.34
CA ASN A 27 -2.76 0.36 -6.63
C ASN A 27 -3.99 0.82 -7.43
N LYS A 28 -3.93 2.07 -7.91
CA LYS A 28 -5.04 2.72 -8.62
C LYS A 28 -5.26 2.17 -10.02
N ASP A 29 -4.20 1.82 -10.74
CA ASP A 29 -4.30 1.31 -12.12
C ASP A 29 -4.98 -0.07 -12.15
N LEU A 30 -4.66 -0.93 -11.19
CA LEU A 30 -5.33 -2.22 -10.99
C LEU A 30 -6.77 -2.04 -10.53
N ALA A 31 -7.02 -1.08 -9.64
CA ALA A 31 -8.38 -0.74 -9.21
C ALA A 31 -9.27 -0.32 -10.38
N GLU A 32 -8.79 0.55 -11.25
CA GLU A 32 -9.49 0.97 -12.46
C GLU A 32 -9.71 -0.21 -13.42
N ARG A 33 -8.64 -0.99 -13.68
CA ARG A 33 -8.70 -2.13 -14.60
C ARG A 33 -9.73 -3.20 -14.18
N PHE A 34 -9.86 -3.44 -12.88
CA PHE A 34 -10.75 -4.47 -12.34
C PHE A 34 -12.05 -3.92 -11.75
N ASN A 35 -12.27 -2.60 -11.82
CA ASN A 35 -13.40 -1.90 -11.20
C ASN A 35 -13.55 -2.23 -9.70
N ILE A 36 -12.42 -2.23 -8.98
CA ILE A 36 -12.33 -2.47 -7.53
C ILE A 36 -11.93 -1.17 -6.85
N ALA A 37 -12.58 -0.81 -5.75
CA ALA A 37 -12.19 0.36 -4.98
C ALA A 37 -10.81 0.16 -4.32
N PRO A 38 -9.79 1.00 -4.65
CA PRO A 38 -8.50 0.92 -3.97
C PRO A 38 -8.59 1.53 -2.58
N LYS A 39 -7.84 0.98 -1.63
CA LYS A 39 -7.65 1.56 -0.30
C LYS A 39 -6.35 2.35 -0.25
N ASP A 40 -6.37 3.40 0.55
CA ASP A 40 -5.19 4.22 0.79
C ASP A 40 -4.18 3.46 1.65
N LEU A 41 -3.01 3.20 1.08
CA LEU A 41 -1.91 2.50 1.74
C LEU A 41 -1.41 3.26 2.97
N GLU A 42 -1.33 4.59 2.93
CA GLU A 42 -0.88 5.40 4.07
C GLU A 42 -1.86 5.28 5.23
N LEU A 43 -3.16 5.34 4.93
CA LEU A 43 -4.20 5.16 5.94
C LEU A 43 -4.14 3.77 6.57
N LEU A 44 -3.96 2.72 5.77
CA LEU A 44 -3.85 1.33 6.25
C LEU A 44 -2.63 1.13 7.16
N ILE A 45 -1.49 1.72 6.81
CA ILE A 45 -0.26 1.61 7.60
C ILE A 45 -0.38 2.40 8.91
N VAL A 46 -0.93 3.61 8.88
CA VAL A 46 -1.13 4.42 10.11
C VAL A 46 -2.14 3.78 11.06
N SER A 47 -3.19 3.15 10.52
CA SER A 47 -4.21 2.48 11.33
C SER A 47 -3.72 1.19 12.00
N ASN A 48 -2.67 0.57 11.45
CA ASN A 48 -2.14 -0.70 11.92
C ASN A 48 -0.87 -0.53 12.79
N ARG A 49 -0.79 0.61 13.49
CA ARG A 49 0.34 1.04 14.31
C ARG A 49 0.08 0.83 15.80
#